data_AF-A0A923EHE2-F1
#
_entry.id   AF-A0A923EHE2-F1
#
_cell.length_a   1.000
_cell.length_b   1.000
_cell.length_c   1.000
_cell.angle_alpha   90.00
_cell.angle_beta   90.00
_cell.angle_gamma   90.00
#
_symmetry.space_group_name_H-M   'P 1'
#
loop_
_entity.id
_entity.type
_entity.pdbx_description
1 polymer ?
#
loop_
_entity_poly.entity_id
_entity_poly.type
_entity_poly.pdbx_seq_one_letter_code
_entity_poly.pdbx_strand_id
1 'polypeptide(L)' 'MKTINLEFTPDEFGPEKVLVVYDPRTKMQGYLVIDNTARSFGKGGVRMAPDLNIKETMRLSAKQCLDHGYAHIGVEAAL' A
#
# COMPACT_ATOMS: atom_id res chain seq x y z
N MET A 1 -6.73 -7.92 -17.85
CA MET A 1 -6.13 -8.48 -16.62
C MET A 1 -4.71 -7.94 -16.55
N LYS A 2 -4.48 -6.89 -15.75
CA LYS A 2 -3.11 -6.38 -15.54
C LYS A 2 -2.41 -7.36 -14.60
N THR A 3 -1.22 -7.82 -14.96
CA THR A 3 -0.38 -8.68 -14.11
C THR A 3 -0.07 -7.93 -12.83
N ILE A 4 -0.40 -8.53 -11.68
CA ILE A 4 -0.01 -8.00 -10.38
C ILE A 4 1.45 -8.36 -10.14
N ASN A 5 2.34 -7.37 -10.21
CA ASN A 5 3.76 -7.58 -9.91
C ASN A 5 3.97 -7.37 -8.40
N LEU A 6 3.97 -8.47 -7.65
CA LEU A 6 4.24 -8.50 -6.20
C LEU A 6 5.74 -8.72 -5.93
N GLU A 7 6.61 -8.14 -6.75
CA GLU A 7 8.06 -8.29 -6.58
C GLU A 7 8.59 -7.24 -5.60
N PHE A 8 8.60 -7.59 -4.31
CA PHE A 8 9.26 -6.79 -3.28
C PHE A 8 9.98 -7.68 -2.26
N THR A 9 11.07 -7.16 -1.71
CA THR A 9 11.79 -7.75 -0.59
C THR A 9 11.39 -6.95 0.65
N PRO A 10 10.68 -7.54 1.63
CA PRO A 10 10.40 -6.84 2.89
C PRO A 10 11.70 -6.69 3.70
N ASP A 11 11.95 -5.49 4.18
CA ASP A 11 13.03 -5.20 5.14
C ASP A 11 12.64 -5.63 6.57
N GLU A 12 13.57 -5.54 7.53
CA GLU A 12 13.34 -5.89 8.95
C GLU A 12 12.22 -5.05 9.61
N PHE A 13 11.99 -3.85 9.09
CA PHE A 13 10.90 -2.95 9.49
C PHE A 13 9.70 -3.00 8.54
N GLY A 14 9.78 -3.86 7.52
CA GLY A 14 8.96 -3.87 6.31
C GLY A 14 7.52 -4.31 6.54
N PRO A 15 6.69 -4.19 5.48
CA PRO A 15 5.27 -3.99 5.65
C PRO A 15 4.60 -5.19 6.30
N GLU A 16 3.96 -4.94 7.45
CA GLU A 16 3.24 -5.95 8.21
C GLU A 16 2.22 -6.71 7.34
N LYS A 17 1.51 -6.00 6.45
CA LYS A 17 0.56 -6.61 5.51
C LYS A 17 0.52 -5.88 4.17
N VAL A 18 0.30 -6.65 3.12
CA VAL A 18 0.02 -6.15 1.77
C VAL A 18 -1.25 -6.83 1.27
N LEU A 19 -2.26 -6.05 0.93
CA LEU A 19 -3.52 -6.51 0.37
C LEU A 19 -3.61 -6.05 -1.08
N VAL A 20 -3.98 -6.97 -1.97
CA VAL A 20 -4.29 -6.67 -3.36
C VAL A 20 -5.78 -6.82 -3.53
N VAL A 21 -6.44 -5.76 -3.97
CA VAL A 21 -7.88 -5.73 -4.21
C VAL A 21 -8.11 -5.67 -5.72
N TYR A 22 -9.00 -6.53 -6.21
CA TYR A 22 -9.44 -6.50 -7.60
C TYR A 22 -10.96 -6.55 -7.64
N ASP A 23 -11.57 -5.57 -8.32
CA ASP A 23 -12.99 -5.56 -8.62
C ASP A 23 -13.23 -5.92 -10.09
N PRO A 24 -13.85 -7.07 -10.40
CA PRO A 24 -14.11 -7.49 -11.77
C PRO A 24 -15.17 -6.64 -12.49
N ARG A 25 -16.06 -5.94 -11.76
CA ARG A 25 -17.13 -5.13 -12.36
C ARG A 25 -16.59 -3.82 -12.92
N THR A 26 -15.75 -3.15 -12.14
CA THR A 26 -15.13 -1.87 -12.52
C THR A 26 -13.78 -2.06 -13.21
N LYS A 27 -13.23 -3.29 -13.18
CA LYS A 27 -11.85 -3.63 -13.55
C LYS A 27 -10.78 -2.95 -12.69
N MET A 28 -11.21 -2.31 -11.58
CA MET A 28 -10.32 -1.61 -10.67
C MET A 28 -9.38 -2.58 -9.97
N GLN A 29 -8.11 -2.19 -9.90
CA GLN A 29 -7.08 -2.87 -9.14
C GLN A 29 -6.54 -1.91 -8.09
N GLY A 30 -6.25 -2.39 -6.89
CA GLY A 30 -5.65 -1.57 -5.85
C GLY A 30 -4.71 -2.35 -4.95
N TYR A 31 -3.77 -1.62 -4.36
CA TYR A 31 -2.86 -2.10 -3.33
C TYR A 31 -3.14 -1.35 -2.04
N LEU A 32 -3.20 -2.11 -0.95
CA LEU A 32 -3.23 -1.59 0.41
C LEU A 32 -2.02 -2.15 1.15
N VAL A 33 -1.06 -1.28 1.42
CA VAL A 33 0.14 -1.60 2.19
C VAL A 33 -0.04 -1.08 3.61
N ILE A 34 0.26 -1.92 4.59
CA ILE A 34 0.20 -1.63 6.02
C ILE A 34 1.59 -1.85 6.57
N ASP A 35 2.26 -0.79 7.02
CA ASP A 35 3.63 -0.93 7.54
C ASP A 35 3.69 -1.35 9.01
N ASN A 36 2.86 -0.75 9.87
CA ASN A 36 2.89 -1.02 11.30
C ASN A 36 1.51 -0.76 11.91
N THR A 37 0.93 -1.74 12.60
CA THR A 37 -0.35 -1.59 13.33
C THR A 37 -0.19 -1.35 14.84
N ALA A 38 1.04 -1.36 15.36
CA ALA A 38 1.32 -1.32 16.80
C ALA A 38 0.90 -0.01 17.50
N ARG A 39 0.67 1.07 16.74
CA ARG A 39 0.39 2.42 17.28
C ARG A 39 -1.01 2.95 16.94
N SER A 40 -2.03 2.08 16.88
CA SER A 40 -3.47 2.34 16.62
C SER A 40 -3.92 2.20 15.15
N PHE A 41 -5.19 2.45 14.84
CA PHE A 41 -5.75 2.35 13.48
C PHE A 41 -4.98 3.25 12.51
N GLY A 42 -4.53 2.66 11.40
CA GLY A 42 -3.66 3.33 10.46
C GLY A 42 -4.30 4.54 9.79
N LYS A 43 -3.63 5.69 9.86
CA LYS A 43 -3.96 6.85 9.04
C LYS A 43 -3.33 6.65 7.67
N GLY A 44 -4.05 6.94 6.60
CA GLY A 44 -3.55 6.66 5.26
C GLY A 44 -4.08 7.58 4.19
N GLY A 45 -3.26 7.82 3.19
CA GLY A 45 -3.68 8.48 1.95
C GLY A 45 -4.18 7.45 0.96
N VAL A 46 -5.27 7.78 0.25
CA VAL A 46 -5.69 7.06 -0.96
C VAL A 46 -5.20 7.86 -2.16
N ARG A 47 -4.44 7.20 -3.04
CA ARG A 47 -4.05 7.75 -4.33
C ARG A 47 -4.71 6.94 -5.44
N MET A 48 -5.30 7.64 -6.41
CA MET A 48 -5.72 7.01 -7.67
C MET A 48 -4.76 7.39 -8.78
N ALA A 49 -4.14 6.39 -9.41
CA ALA A 49 -3.24 6.57 -10.54
C ALA A 49 -3.42 5.41 -11.53
N PRO A 50 -3.37 5.65 -12.85
CA PRO A 50 -3.46 4.57 -13.84
C PRO A 50 -2.27 3.61 -13.79
N ASP A 51 -1.14 4.07 -13.25
CA ASP A 51 0.09 3.32 -13.08
C ASP A 51 0.21 2.87 -11.63
N LEU A 52 -0.01 1.59 -11.40
CA LEU A 52 -0.06 0.99 -10.07
C LEU A 52 1.34 0.47 -9.71
N ASN A 53 2.02 1.07 -8.72
CA ASN A 53 3.37 0.67 -8.31
C ASN A 53 3.48 0.42 -6.80
N ILE A 54 3.56 -0.86 -6.45
CA ILE A 54 3.63 -1.31 -5.06
C ILE A 54 4.88 -0.81 -4.31
N LYS A 55 6.02 -0.67 -4.98
CA LYS A 55 7.26 -0.17 -4.36
C LYS A 55 7.13 1.28 -3.93
N GLU A 56 6.46 2.10 -4.75
CA GLU A 56 6.18 3.48 -4.37
C GLU A 56 5.19 3.55 -3.21
N THR A 57 4.12 2.74 -3.23
CA THR A 57 3.14 2.69 -2.13
C THR A 57 3.80 2.29 -0.81
N MET A 58 4.68 1.29 -0.82
CA MET A 58 5.48 0.88 0.35
C MET A 58 6.41 1.98 0.84
N ARG A 59 7.17 2.61 -0.07
CA ARG A 59 8.08 3.70 0.27
C ARG A 59 7.36 4.89 0.91
N LEU A 60 6.18 5.23 0.38
CA LEU A 60 5.35 6.31 0.91
C LEU A 60 4.84 5.99 2.31
N SER A 61 4.27 4.79 2.48
CA SER A 61 3.71 4.37 3.75
C SER A 61 4.80 4.27 4.84
N ALA A 62 5.99 3.76 4.50
CA ALA A 62 7.13 3.69 5.42
C ALA A 62 7.64 5.09 5.81
N LYS A 63 7.77 5.99 4.84
CA LYS A 63 8.13 7.39 5.11
C LYS A 63 7.12 8.06 6.06
N GLN A 64 5.83 7.85 5.83
CA GLN A 64 4.79 8.46 6.65
C GLN A 64 4.73 7.86 8.06
N CYS A 65 5.01 6.57 8.19
CA CYS A 65 5.18 5.90 9.49
C CYS A 65 6.37 6.48 10.27
N LEU A 66 7.49 6.78 9.60
CA LEU A 66 8.66 7.40 10.21
C LEU A 66 8.40 8.86 10.63
N ASP A 67 7.81 9.67 9.74
CA ASP A 67 7.59 11.11 9.96
C ASP A 67 6.57 11.36 11.08
N HIS A 68 5.48 10.58 11.14
CA HIS A 68 4.42 10.78 12.12
C HIS A 68 4.54 9.90 13.37
N GLY A 69 5.25 8.78 13.27
CA GLY A 69 5.39 7.84 14.37
C GLY A 69 4.10 7.09 14.75
N TYR A 70 3.09 7.03 13.87
CA TYR A 70 1.86 6.24 14.04
C TYR A 70 1.72 5.18 12.96
N ALA A 71 0.75 4.28 13.13
CA ALA A 71 0.38 3.33 12.10
C ALA A 71 -0.02 4.07 10.81
N HIS A 72 0.59 3.68 9.69
CA HIS A 72 0.29 4.27 8.39
C HIS A 72 -0.14 3.21 7.38
N ILE A 73 -1.16 3.55 6.58
CA ILE A 73 -1.63 2.70 5.47
C ILE A 73 -1.46 3.46 4.15
N GLY A 74 -0.76 2.85 3.19
CA GLY A 74 -0.66 3.35 1.83
C GLY A 74 -1.69 2.66 0.95
N VAL A 75 -2.63 3.42 0.37
CA VAL A 75 -3.60 2.87 -0.58
C VAL A 75 -3.36 3.48 -1.95
N GLU A 76 -3.15 2.63 -2.95
CA GLU A 76 -3.09 3.01 -4.35
C GLU A 76 -4.14 2.24 -5.13
N ALA A 77 -4.91 2.92 -5.97
CA ALA A 77 -5.93 2.30 -6.81
C ALA A 77 -5.81 2.79 -8.26
N ALA A 78 -5.98 1.87 -9.20
CA ALA A 78 -5.95 2.08 -10.64
C ALA A 78 -7.23 1.51 -11.25
N LEU A 79 -7.77 2.20 -12.25
CA LEU A 79 -8.89 1.73 -13.09
C LEU A 79 -8.40 0.84 -14.23
#